data_AF-A0A729G0A3-F1
#
_entry.id   AF-A0A729G0A3-F1
#
_cell.length_a   1.000
_cell.length_b   1.000
_cell.length_c   1.000
_cell.angle_alpha   90.00
_cell.angle_beta   90.00
_cell.angle_gamma   90.00
#
_symmetry.space_group_name_H-M   'P 1'
#
loop_
_entity.id
_entity.type
_entity.pdbx_description
1 polymer ?
#
loop_
_entity_poly.entity_id
_entity_poly.type
_entity_poly.pdbx_seq_one_letter_code
_entity_poly.pdbx_strand_id
1 'polypeptide(L)'
;MADSVEVNLTGLESLLGKMEAVSEVTRNKAGRSALRKAANIIRDRARSNAARVDDPLTKEAIYKNIVASFSSKQFRRTGDLAFRVGVMGGASQYANTKANVRKGRAGKTFRTLGDKSNPGGDTWYWRFLEFGTEHAAAKPVLRPAMNGVDTAVISVFAEEMEKAIDRAVRRAAKKGTTA
;
A
#
# COMPACT_ATOMS: atom_id res chain seq x y z
N MET A 1 -18.81 11.67 58.38
CA MET A 1 -17.65 10.84 58.03
C MET A 1 -17.83 10.43 56.59
N ALA A 2 -16.96 10.90 55.69
CA ALA A 2 -17.02 10.51 54.29
C ALA A 2 -16.22 9.23 54.15
N ASP A 3 -16.90 8.11 53.88
CA ASP A 3 -16.25 6.85 53.52
C ASP A 3 -15.44 7.07 52.25
N SER A 4 -14.11 7.02 52.39
CA SER A 4 -13.21 6.97 51.25
C SER A 4 -13.33 5.59 50.61
N VAL A 5 -14.14 5.49 49.56
CA VAL A 5 -14.18 4.31 48.70
C VAL A 5 -12.88 4.26 47.90
N GLU A 6 -11.95 3.43 48.33
CA GLU A 6 -10.71 3.16 47.60
C GLU A 6 -11.02 2.23 46.42
N VAL A 7 -11.27 2.80 45.25
CA VAL A 7 -11.53 2.05 44.02
C VAL A 7 -10.18 1.62 43.44
N ASN A 8 -9.76 0.39 43.73
CA ASN A 8 -8.65 -0.25 43.04
C ASN A 8 -9.05 -0.57 41.58
N LEU A 9 -8.79 0.37 40.68
CA LEU A 9 -9.05 0.31 39.24
C LEU A 9 -8.03 -0.61 38.52
N THR A 10 -7.99 -1.89 38.89
CA THR A 10 -7.20 -2.94 38.23
C THR A 10 -7.55 -3.12 36.74
N GLY A 11 -8.67 -2.55 36.28
CA GLY A 11 -9.08 -2.53 34.87
C GLY A 11 -8.53 -1.37 34.03
N LEU A 12 -8.05 -0.29 34.66
CA LEU A 12 -7.63 0.92 33.91
C LEU A 12 -6.30 0.70 33.19
N GLU A 13 -5.34 0.05 33.83
CA GLU A 13 -4.06 -0.32 33.20
C GLU A 13 -4.27 -1.31 32.06
N SER A 14 -5.20 -2.27 32.22
CA SER A 14 -5.58 -3.19 31.15
C SER A 14 -6.23 -2.46 29.97
N LEU A 15 -7.10 -1.47 30.23
CA LEU A 15 -7.73 -0.64 29.22
C LEU A 15 -6.70 0.25 28.49
N LEU A 16 -5.83 0.93 29.24
CA LEU A 16 -4.76 1.76 28.71
C LEU A 16 -3.79 0.93 27.86
N GLY A 17 -3.40 -0.25 28.31
CA GLY A 17 -2.57 -1.18 27.54
C GLY A 17 -3.25 -1.69 26.26
N LYS A 18 -4.59 -1.88 26.27
CA LYS A 18 -5.36 -2.21 25.06
C LYS A 18 -5.46 -1.03 24.11
N MET A 19 -5.67 0.19 24.60
CA MET A 19 -5.71 1.40 23.79
C MET A 19 -4.32 1.71 23.19
N GLU A 20 -3.25 1.51 23.95
CA GLU A 20 -1.88 1.63 23.48
C GLU A 20 -1.58 0.55 22.42
N ALA A 21 -1.98 -0.70 22.63
CA ALA A 21 -1.84 -1.77 21.64
C ALA A 21 -2.56 -1.46 20.32
N VAL A 22 -3.75 -0.85 20.37
CA VAL A 22 -4.49 -0.43 19.17
C VAL A 22 -3.80 0.75 18.47
N SER A 23 -3.33 1.75 19.23
CA SER A 23 -2.52 2.87 18.70
C SER A 23 -1.22 2.39 18.06
N GLU A 24 -0.58 1.40 18.68
CA GLU A 24 0.64 0.77 18.16
C GLU A 24 0.35 0.07 16.83
N VAL A 25 -0.72 -0.74 16.73
CA VAL A 25 -1.05 -1.47 15.49
C VAL A 25 -1.37 -0.54 14.33
N THR A 26 -2.09 0.56 14.60
CA THR A 26 -2.44 1.55 13.59
C THR A 26 -1.24 2.36 13.10
N ARG A 27 -0.23 2.60 13.94
CA ARG A 27 1.02 3.31 13.55
C ARG A 27 2.16 2.40 13.08
N ASN A 28 2.17 1.11 13.44
CA ASN A 28 3.33 0.23 13.24
C ASN A 28 3.23 -0.72 12.02
N LYS A 29 4.31 -1.50 11.86
CA LYS A 29 4.51 -2.56 10.85
C LYS A 29 3.33 -3.53 10.73
N ALA A 30 2.58 -3.74 11.81
CA ALA A 30 1.45 -4.66 11.85
C ALA A 30 0.26 -4.17 11.00
N GLY A 31 -0.24 -2.94 11.21
CA GLY A 31 -1.28 -2.36 10.37
C GLY A 31 -0.83 -2.21 8.92
N ARG A 32 0.44 -1.85 8.69
CA ARG A 32 1.01 -1.84 7.34
C ARG A 32 1.00 -3.22 6.68
N SER A 33 1.20 -4.29 7.44
CA SER A 33 1.14 -5.67 6.93
C SER A 33 -0.28 -6.08 6.57
N ALA A 34 -1.27 -5.75 7.40
CA ALA A 34 -2.69 -5.99 7.13
C ALA A 34 -3.12 -5.26 5.85
N LEU A 35 -2.82 -3.95 5.76
CA LEU A 35 -3.14 -3.17 4.57
C LEU A 35 -2.42 -3.66 3.31
N ARG A 36 -1.19 -4.20 3.44
CA ARG A 36 -0.50 -4.82 2.31
C ARG A 36 -1.24 -6.05 1.79
N LYS A 37 -1.74 -6.91 2.68
CA LYS A 37 -2.50 -8.11 2.29
C LYS A 37 -3.77 -7.73 1.54
N ALA A 38 -4.49 -6.73 2.02
CA ALA A 38 -5.65 -6.17 1.35
C ALA A 38 -5.28 -5.59 -0.04
N ALA A 39 -4.22 -4.78 -0.12
CA ALA A 39 -3.75 -4.22 -1.38
C ALA A 39 -3.26 -5.28 -2.39
N ASN A 40 -2.76 -6.42 -1.93
CA ASN A 40 -2.34 -7.51 -2.80
C ASN A 40 -3.52 -8.13 -3.57
N ILE A 41 -4.73 -8.14 -3.01
CA ILE A 41 -5.92 -8.62 -3.72
C ILE A 41 -6.18 -7.77 -4.96
N ILE A 42 -6.16 -6.44 -4.81
CA ILE A 42 -6.32 -5.49 -5.92
C ILE A 42 -5.19 -5.67 -6.93
N ARG A 43 -3.95 -5.80 -6.45
CA ARG A 43 -2.78 -6.08 -7.30
C ARG A 43 -3.00 -7.36 -8.11
N ASP A 44 -3.46 -8.43 -7.50
CA ASP A 44 -3.59 -9.74 -8.16
C ASP A 44 -4.72 -9.74 -9.18
N ARG A 45 -5.83 -9.05 -8.91
CA ARG A 45 -6.87 -8.78 -9.91
C ARG A 45 -6.35 -7.97 -11.08
N ALA A 46 -5.62 -6.89 -10.80
CA ALA A 46 -4.99 -6.07 -11.84
C ALA A 46 -3.99 -6.89 -12.68
N ARG A 47 -3.22 -7.80 -12.06
CA ARG A 47 -2.35 -8.74 -12.76
C ARG A 47 -3.14 -9.69 -13.65
N SER A 48 -4.24 -10.26 -13.16
CA SER A 48 -5.10 -11.13 -13.97
C SER A 48 -5.72 -10.39 -15.16
N ASN A 49 -6.11 -9.12 -14.98
CA ASN A 49 -6.62 -8.30 -16.08
C ASN A 49 -5.52 -7.98 -17.10
N ALA A 50 -4.33 -7.60 -16.63
CA ALA A 50 -3.18 -7.30 -17.48
C ALA A 50 -2.71 -8.53 -18.28
N ALA A 51 -2.68 -9.71 -17.67
CA ALA A 51 -2.31 -10.94 -18.35
C ALA A 51 -3.23 -11.30 -19.53
N ARG A 52 -4.45 -10.76 -19.58
CA ARG A 52 -5.38 -10.94 -20.72
C ARG A 52 -5.08 -10.02 -21.90
N VAL A 53 -4.36 -8.92 -21.67
CA VAL A 53 -4.03 -7.93 -22.72
C VAL A 53 -2.55 -7.95 -23.10
N ASP A 54 -1.70 -8.57 -22.28
CA ASP A 54 -0.29 -8.77 -22.59
C ASP A 54 -0.14 -9.69 -23.81
N ASP A 55 0.80 -9.33 -24.70
CA ASP A 55 1.07 -10.09 -25.93
C ASP A 55 2.02 -11.26 -25.63
N PRO A 56 1.60 -12.53 -25.82
CA PRO A 56 2.43 -13.69 -25.54
C PRO A 56 3.66 -13.81 -26.44
N LEU A 57 3.71 -13.09 -27.57
CA LEU A 57 4.85 -13.09 -28.49
C LEU A 57 5.96 -12.11 -28.06
N THR A 58 5.66 -11.23 -27.09
CA THR A 58 6.61 -10.26 -26.58
C THR A 58 7.19 -10.71 -25.24
N LYS A 59 8.39 -10.26 -24.92
CA LYS A 59 9.00 -10.50 -23.59
C LYS A 59 8.44 -9.56 -22.53
N GLU A 60 7.81 -8.47 -22.98
CA GLU A 60 7.20 -7.44 -22.17
C GLU A 60 5.88 -7.94 -21.57
N ALA A 61 5.71 -7.77 -20.27
CA ALA A 61 4.55 -8.26 -19.54
C ALA A 61 4.12 -7.25 -18.47
N ILE A 62 3.02 -6.53 -18.72
CA ILE A 62 2.47 -5.54 -17.78
C ILE A 62 2.14 -6.21 -16.46
N TYR A 63 1.57 -7.42 -16.46
CA TYR A 63 1.18 -8.10 -15.23
C TYR A 63 2.36 -8.28 -14.26
N LYS A 64 3.58 -8.54 -14.76
CA LYS A 64 4.77 -8.69 -13.92
C LYS A 64 5.20 -7.36 -13.29
N ASN A 65 4.87 -6.24 -13.93
CA ASN A 65 5.19 -4.89 -13.46
C ASN A 65 4.15 -4.29 -12.51
N ILE A 66 2.99 -4.93 -12.31
CA ILE A 66 1.98 -4.46 -11.36
C ILE A 66 2.39 -4.82 -9.92
N VAL A 67 2.48 -3.80 -9.07
CA VAL A 67 2.94 -3.91 -7.68
C VAL A 67 2.05 -3.13 -6.71
N ALA A 68 1.96 -3.64 -5.48
CA ALA A 68 1.42 -2.91 -4.34
C ALA A 68 2.59 -2.32 -3.54
N SER A 69 2.71 -0.99 -3.53
CA SER A 69 3.80 -0.25 -2.88
C SER A 69 3.28 0.63 -1.75
N PHE A 70 3.99 0.68 -0.64
CA PHE A 70 3.60 1.56 0.47
C PHE A 70 3.87 3.02 0.12
N SER A 71 2.91 3.89 0.43
CA SER A 71 3.03 5.34 0.23
C SER A 71 3.72 5.98 1.43
N SER A 72 5.05 5.91 1.46
CA SER A 72 5.84 6.56 2.53
C SER A 72 5.65 8.07 2.55
N LYS A 73 5.37 8.69 1.40
CA LYS A 73 5.06 10.12 1.28
C LYS A 73 3.74 10.47 1.97
N GLN A 74 2.67 9.69 1.75
CA GLN A 74 1.38 9.92 2.42
C GLN A 74 1.53 9.74 3.93
N PHE A 75 2.19 8.66 4.35
CA PHE A 75 2.43 8.39 5.76
C PHE A 75 3.18 9.54 6.45
N ARG A 76 4.27 10.04 5.86
CA ARG A 76 5.00 11.20 6.42
C ARG A 76 4.17 12.48 6.49
N ARG A 77 3.19 12.66 5.60
CA ARG A 77 2.37 13.87 5.53
C ARG A 77 1.18 13.85 6.49
N THR A 78 0.58 12.69 6.70
CA THR A 78 -0.73 12.55 7.37
C THR A 78 -0.72 11.61 8.56
N GLY A 79 0.28 10.73 8.67
CA GLY A 79 0.25 9.59 9.59
C GLY A 79 -0.52 8.38 9.05
N ASP A 80 -1.27 8.54 7.95
CA ASP A 80 -2.13 7.48 7.42
C ASP A 80 -1.35 6.40 6.69
N LEU A 81 -1.73 5.14 6.95
CA LEU A 81 -1.27 4.00 6.18
C LEU A 81 -1.94 3.98 4.82
N ALA A 82 -1.14 3.99 3.75
CA ALA A 82 -1.65 3.87 2.39
C ALA A 82 -0.76 2.97 1.53
N PHE A 83 -1.39 2.15 0.70
CA PHE A 83 -0.74 1.42 -0.37
C PHE A 83 -1.22 1.93 -1.72
N ARG A 84 -0.30 1.96 -2.70
CA ARG A 84 -0.58 2.27 -4.09
C ARG A 84 -0.41 1.00 -4.90
N VAL A 85 -1.43 0.63 -5.66
CA VAL A 85 -1.35 -0.42 -6.67
C VAL A 85 -1.11 0.26 -8.02
N GLY A 86 -0.05 -0.13 -8.72
CA GLY A 86 0.29 0.48 -10.00
C GLY A 86 1.40 -0.26 -10.74
N VAL A 87 1.71 0.20 -11.95
CA VAL A 87 2.72 -0.40 -12.83
C VAL A 87 4.08 0.24 -12.60
N MET A 88 5.12 -0.58 -12.44
CA MET A 88 6.53 -0.16 -12.37
C MET A 88 7.02 0.47 -13.68
N GLY A 89 8.13 1.20 -13.63
CA GLY A 89 8.66 1.90 -14.82
C GLY A 89 7.83 3.12 -15.26
N GLY A 90 6.89 3.57 -14.41
CA GLY A 90 6.18 4.85 -14.60
C GLY A 90 7.10 6.08 -14.52
N ALA A 91 6.52 7.29 -14.56
CA ALA A 91 7.26 8.55 -14.66
C ALA A 91 8.37 8.64 -13.61
N SER A 92 9.60 8.84 -14.06
CA SER A 92 10.78 8.91 -13.20
C SER A 92 11.16 10.36 -12.94
N GLN A 93 11.83 10.61 -11.81
CA GLN A 93 12.36 11.93 -11.48
C GLN A 93 13.81 12.03 -11.92
N TYR A 94 14.20 13.19 -12.46
CA TYR A 94 15.61 13.46 -12.71
C TYR A 94 16.38 13.40 -11.38
N ALA A 95 17.42 12.57 -11.34
CA ALA A 95 18.33 12.49 -10.20
C ALA A 95 18.96 13.87 -9.91
N ASN A 96 19.26 14.14 -8.64
CA ASN A 96 19.87 15.38 -8.20
C ASN A 96 21.38 15.41 -8.49
N THR A 97 21.74 15.36 -9.77
CA THR A 97 23.12 15.46 -10.25
C THR A 97 23.43 16.91 -10.63
N LYS A 98 24.70 17.33 -10.53
CA LYS A 98 25.14 18.69 -10.92
C LYS A 98 24.68 19.07 -12.33
N ALA A 99 24.68 18.11 -13.27
CA ALA A 99 24.20 18.31 -14.63
C ALA A 99 22.69 18.59 -14.72
N ASN A 100 21.86 17.86 -13.95
CA ASN A 100 20.42 18.08 -13.92
C ASN A 100 20.03 19.36 -13.18
N VAL A 101 20.79 19.75 -12.14
CA VAL A 101 20.62 21.04 -11.44
C VAL A 101 20.89 22.20 -12.39
N ARG A 102 22.03 22.20 -13.11
CA ARG A 102 22.36 23.25 -14.10
C ARG A 102 21.30 23.39 -15.20
N LYS A 103 20.67 22.29 -15.61
CA LYS A 103 19.61 22.29 -16.63
C LYS A 103 18.22 22.63 -16.07
N GLY A 104 18.10 22.95 -14.78
CA GLY A 104 16.81 23.20 -14.11
C GLY A 104 15.87 21.99 -14.17
N ARG A 105 16.43 20.77 -14.25
CA ARG A 105 15.71 19.50 -14.37
C ARG A 105 15.63 18.74 -13.05
N ALA A 106 16.55 19.00 -12.11
CA ALA A 106 16.55 18.34 -10.80
C ALA A 106 15.17 18.49 -10.13
N GLY A 107 14.60 17.36 -9.67
CA GLY A 107 13.26 17.30 -9.08
C GLY A 107 12.09 17.31 -10.06
N LYS A 108 12.31 17.63 -11.35
CA LYS A 108 11.28 17.48 -12.40
C LYS A 108 11.08 16.00 -12.75
N THR A 109 9.86 15.65 -13.14
CA THR A 109 9.51 14.32 -13.63
C THR A 109 9.62 14.27 -15.15
N PHE A 110 10.13 13.16 -15.69
CA PHE A 110 10.07 12.87 -17.11
C PHE A 110 9.33 11.55 -17.34
N ARG A 111 8.71 11.43 -18.51
CA ARG A 111 8.15 10.15 -18.94
C ARG A 111 9.32 9.25 -19.31
N THR A 112 9.58 8.24 -18.50
CA THR A 112 10.36 7.08 -18.88
C THR A 112 9.56 6.23 -19.85
N LEU A 113 10.26 5.59 -20.79
CA LEU A 113 9.73 4.57 -21.69
C LEU A 113 9.51 3.23 -20.97
N GLY A 114 9.45 3.23 -19.65
CA GLY A 114 9.54 2.03 -18.83
C GLY A 114 10.99 1.84 -18.35
N ASP A 115 11.27 0.65 -17.84
CA ASP A 115 12.63 0.22 -17.50
C ASP A 115 12.76 -1.26 -17.82
N LYS A 116 13.71 -1.61 -18.70
CA LYS A 116 14.00 -3.00 -19.10
C LYS A 116 14.44 -3.88 -17.92
N SER A 117 14.92 -3.27 -16.83
CA SER A 117 15.29 -3.98 -15.60
C SER A 117 14.09 -4.40 -14.76
N ASN A 118 12.88 -3.91 -15.05
CA ASN A 118 11.69 -4.38 -14.37
C ASN A 118 11.43 -5.87 -14.69
N PRO A 119 10.80 -6.64 -13.79
CA PRO A 119 10.48 -8.06 -14.01
C PRO A 119 9.66 -8.35 -15.28
N GLY A 120 8.82 -7.41 -15.71
CA GLY A 120 8.05 -7.45 -16.95
C GLY A 120 8.66 -6.69 -18.11
N GLY A 121 9.90 -6.23 -18.00
CA GLY A 121 10.56 -5.42 -19.03
C GLY A 121 9.92 -4.03 -19.21
N ASP A 122 10.07 -3.52 -20.43
CA ASP A 122 9.83 -2.11 -20.77
C ASP A 122 8.38 -1.83 -21.16
N THR A 123 7.47 -1.84 -20.19
CA THR A 123 6.02 -1.83 -20.45
C THR A 123 5.39 -0.44 -20.57
N TRP A 124 6.06 0.61 -21.11
CA TRP A 124 5.51 1.98 -21.14
C TRP A 124 4.10 2.12 -21.73
N TYR A 125 3.77 1.27 -22.69
CA TYR A 125 2.51 1.32 -23.43
C TYR A 125 1.29 1.02 -22.55
N TRP A 126 1.47 0.53 -21.32
CA TRP A 126 0.39 0.25 -20.36
C TRP A 126 -0.56 1.45 -20.17
N ARG A 127 -0.05 2.69 -20.28
CA ARG A 127 -0.86 3.91 -20.13
C ARG A 127 -1.87 4.09 -21.26
N PHE A 128 -1.48 3.76 -22.50
CA PHE A 128 -2.38 3.87 -23.64
C PHE A 128 -3.46 2.80 -23.58
N LEU A 129 -3.12 1.61 -23.10
CA LEU A 129 -4.12 0.58 -22.79
C LEU A 129 -5.06 1.07 -21.70
N GLU A 130 -4.54 1.61 -20.60
CA GLU A 130 -5.36 2.05 -19.47
C GLU A 130 -6.27 3.23 -19.82
N PHE A 131 -5.79 4.24 -20.54
CA PHE A 131 -6.52 5.50 -20.76
C PHE A 131 -7.06 5.70 -22.17
N GLY A 132 -6.61 4.92 -23.15
CA GLY A 132 -6.89 5.14 -24.57
C GLY A 132 -6.00 6.22 -25.19
N THR A 133 -6.16 6.40 -26.49
CA THR A 133 -5.55 7.45 -27.30
C THR A 133 -6.58 8.01 -28.27
N GLU A 134 -6.21 9.02 -29.04
CA GLU A 134 -7.04 9.52 -30.15
C GLU A 134 -7.30 8.46 -31.24
N HIS A 135 -6.46 7.42 -31.32
CA HIS A 135 -6.54 6.37 -32.36
C HIS A 135 -7.06 5.03 -31.83
N ALA A 136 -7.18 4.84 -30.51
CA ALA A 136 -7.59 3.57 -29.93
C ALA A 136 -8.35 3.76 -28.61
N ALA A 137 -9.47 3.03 -28.46
CA ALA A 137 -10.24 3.02 -27.22
C ALA A 137 -9.48 2.37 -26.06
N ALA A 138 -9.76 2.83 -24.84
CA ALA A 138 -9.16 2.29 -23.62
C ALA A 138 -9.58 0.84 -23.38
N LYS A 139 -8.61 0.00 -23.00
CA LYS A 139 -8.80 -1.36 -22.48
C LYS A 139 -8.25 -1.40 -21.04
N PRO A 140 -8.99 -0.82 -20.07
CA PRO A 140 -8.46 -0.60 -18.74
C PRO A 140 -8.26 -1.91 -17.99
N VAL A 141 -7.15 -2.01 -17.27
CA VAL A 141 -6.77 -3.21 -16.49
C VAL A 141 -6.65 -2.89 -15.01
N LEU A 142 -6.30 -1.64 -14.67
CA LEU A 142 -6.20 -1.16 -13.30
C LEU A 142 -7.54 -0.69 -12.75
N ARG A 143 -8.28 0.15 -13.51
CA ARG A 143 -9.58 0.66 -13.05
C ARG A 143 -10.56 -0.47 -12.65
N PRO A 144 -10.77 -1.52 -13.47
CA PRO A 144 -11.65 -2.63 -13.10
C PRO A 144 -11.23 -3.40 -11.84
N ALA A 145 -9.96 -3.32 -11.43
CA ALA A 145 -9.49 -3.99 -10.22
C ALA A 145 -10.01 -3.34 -8.93
N MET A 146 -10.54 -2.11 -9.00
CA MET A 146 -11.01 -1.31 -7.85
C MET A 146 -12.44 -0.78 -7.99
N ASN A 147 -13.21 -1.23 -8.98
CA ASN A 147 -14.53 -0.66 -9.25
C ASN A 147 -15.53 -0.97 -8.11
N GLY A 148 -15.68 -0.02 -7.17
CA GLY A 148 -16.74 0.04 -6.16
C GLY A 148 -16.43 -0.59 -4.79
N VAL A 149 -17.53 -0.97 -4.13
CA VAL A 149 -17.71 -1.82 -2.94
C VAL A 149 -16.83 -3.07 -2.80
N ASP A 150 -15.53 -3.00 -2.48
CA ASP A 150 -14.70 -4.23 -2.42
C ASP A 150 -14.76 -4.95 -1.06
N THR A 151 -15.83 -5.71 -0.85
CA THR A 151 -16.08 -6.45 0.41
C THR A 151 -14.97 -7.43 0.75
N ALA A 152 -14.34 -8.07 -0.24
CA ALA A 152 -13.24 -9.01 -0.02
C ALA A 152 -11.95 -8.31 0.44
N VAL A 153 -11.67 -7.10 -0.07
CA VAL A 153 -10.53 -6.30 0.42
C VAL A 153 -10.78 -5.81 1.83
N ILE A 154 -12.01 -5.38 2.13
CA ILE A 154 -12.41 -4.91 3.46
C ILE A 154 -12.34 -6.07 4.47
N SER A 155 -12.86 -7.25 4.12
CA SER A 155 -12.85 -8.41 5.02
C SER A 155 -11.43 -8.85 5.34
N VAL A 156 -10.56 -8.99 4.32
CA VAL A 156 -9.16 -9.37 4.53
C VAL A 156 -8.42 -8.31 5.34
N PHE A 157 -8.70 -7.03 5.13
CA PHE A 157 -8.13 -5.98 5.97
C PHE A 157 -8.60 -6.11 7.42
N ALA A 158 -9.91 -6.25 7.66
CA ALA A 158 -10.49 -6.37 8.99
C ALA A 158 -9.93 -7.58 9.75
N GLU A 159 -9.93 -8.76 9.13
CA GLU A 159 -9.39 -9.99 9.72
C GLU A 159 -7.91 -9.86 10.07
N GLU A 160 -7.11 -9.25 9.18
CA GLU A 160 -5.67 -9.09 9.42
C GLU A 160 -5.35 -8.02 10.47
N MET A 161 -6.20 -6.99 10.54
CA MET A 161 -6.15 -5.98 11.60
C MET A 161 -6.54 -6.56 12.95
N GLU A 162 -7.60 -7.36 13.03
CA GLU A 162 -8.02 -8.05 14.25
C GLU A 162 -6.91 -8.97 14.75
N LYS A 163 -6.36 -9.82 13.87
CA LYS A 163 -5.18 -10.65 14.18
C LYS A 163 -3.98 -9.83 14.65
N ALA A 164 -3.80 -8.61 14.13
CA ALA A 164 -2.72 -7.72 14.54
C ALA A 164 -2.97 -7.12 15.93
N ILE A 165 -4.20 -6.69 16.21
CA ILE A 165 -4.64 -6.17 17.50
C ILE A 165 -4.51 -7.25 18.57
N ASP A 166 -5.02 -8.46 18.34
CA ASP A 166 -4.88 -9.57 19.28
C ASP A 166 -3.42 -9.86 19.65
N ARG A 167 -2.53 -9.85 18.65
CA ARG A 167 -1.09 -10.03 18.87
C ARG A 167 -0.49 -8.88 19.67
N ALA A 168 -0.92 -7.65 19.44
CA ALA A 168 -0.46 -6.48 20.19
C ALA A 168 -0.96 -6.51 21.64
N VAL A 169 -2.24 -6.81 21.86
CA VAL A 169 -2.84 -6.96 23.20
C VAL A 169 -2.13 -8.07 23.99
N ARG A 170 -1.87 -9.23 23.38
CA ARG A 170 -1.11 -10.32 24.03
C ARG A 170 0.32 -9.90 24.39
N ARG A 171 0.97 -9.05 23.58
CA ARG A 171 2.31 -8.53 23.89
C ARG A 171 2.28 -7.48 25.00
N ALA A 172 1.29 -6.59 24.98
CA ALA A 172 1.10 -5.58 26.03
C ALA A 172 0.82 -6.23 27.38
N ALA A 173 -0.08 -7.23 27.41
CA ALA A 173 -0.36 -8.01 28.62
C ALA A 173 0.91 -8.66 29.19
N LYS A 174 1.75 -9.28 28.34
CA LYS A 174 3.04 -9.86 28.77
C LYS A 174 4.01 -8.82 29.32
N LYS A 175 4.09 -7.62 28.74
CA LYS A 175 4.96 -6.55 29.23
C LYS A 175 4.54 -6.07 30.62
N GLY A 176 3.24 -5.92 30.85
CA GLY A 176 2.68 -5.53 32.15
C GLY A 176 2.84 -6.57 33.26
N THR A 177 3.14 -7.84 32.92
CA THR A 177 3.43 -8.89 33.93
C THR A 177 4.91 -8.99 34.30
N THR A 178 5.78 -8.29 33.58
CA THR A 178 7.25 -8.28 33.77
C THR A 178 7.77 -6.99 34.42
N ALA A 179 6.88 -6.15 34.95
CA ALA A 179 7.21 -5.03 35.83
C ALA A 179 6.84 -5.43 37.27
#